data_AF-A0A8T3CHX2-F1
#
_entry.id   AF-A0A8T3CHX2-F1
#
_cell.length_a   1.000
_cell.length_b   1.000
_cell.length_c   1.000
_cell.angle_alpha   90.00
_cell.angle_beta   90.00
_cell.angle_gamma   90.00
#
_symmetry.space_group_name_H-M   'P 1'
#
loop_
_entity.id
_entity.type
_entity.pdbx_description
1 polymer ?
#
loop_
_entity_poly.entity_id
_entity_poly.type
_entity_poly.pdbx_seq_one_letter_code
_entity_poly.pdbx_strand_id
1 'polypeptide(L)'
;MLLQINCQSVVQMNLLQKFSLLKLTALLEKYTPTNKHGFSWAVPKFMKRIKVRDYKDRNVFGFPLQVNVQRSGQPLPQSIQQAMRYLRNQCLDQVGLFRKSGVKSRIQALRQMNEACTDSISYEGQSAYDVADMLKQYFRDLPEPLLTSKLSETFLQIYQYVPKDQRLQAIKAATLLLPDDNREVLQTLLFFLSDVTANVAENQMTSTNLAVCLAPSLFHLNTLKRENSSPRVMHRKHSLGKPDQKDLNENLAATQGLAHMIAECKKLFQIPEEMSRCRNSYMEQGLHPPKLEDLGESEPDQPAGYRSFLKEGMDSLQKEAKDKFKGYDSYSTPEQTELSCKKVHDGYPLRQWKATVEVPAAPEEVLNRILREQHRWDEDLLESRVVETLGNQTEIYQYVQNSMAPHPTRDHVVLRTWATDLPKGACAIFGTSVDHNGAALMGVRVNVLTSRYFIEPYGSNKSRLTYTCRTDCRGRFPEWYNKMFGHTCAAEVVRIRDSFSSQSEK
;
A
#
# COMPACT_ATOMS: atom_id res chain seq x y z
N MET A 1 6.18 -23.69 6.41
CA MET A 1 6.41 -22.27 6.05
C MET A 1 5.25 -21.46 6.63
N LEU A 2 5.50 -20.50 7.53
CA LEU A 2 4.45 -19.67 8.12
C LEU A 2 3.89 -18.73 7.06
N LEU A 3 2.57 -18.72 6.89
CA LEU A 3 1.90 -17.88 5.89
C LEU A 3 1.94 -16.41 6.31
N GLN A 4 2.49 -15.56 5.45
CA GLN A 4 2.58 -14.10 5.63
C GLN A 4 1.37 -13.43 4.98
N ILE A 5 0.85 -12.36 5.60
CA ILE A 5 -0.27 -11.57 5.06
C ILE A 5 0.06 -11.04 3.66
N ASN A 6 1.31 -10.62 3.43
CA ASN A 6 1.76 -10.00 2.18
C ASN A 6 1.67 -10.95 0.96
N CYS A 7 1.56 -12.26 1.18
CA CYS A 7 1.47 -13.26 0.10
C CYS A 7 0.03 -13.66 -0.26
N GLN A 8 -0.98 -13.16 0.46
CA GLN A 8 -2.35 -13.65 0.33
C GLN A 8 -3.08 -13.01 -0.84
N SER A 9 -3.94 -13.76 -1.51
CA SER A 9 -4.80 -13.22 -2.56
C SER A 9 -5.82 -12.22 -2.01
N VAL A 10 -6.38 -11.39 -2.87
CA VAL A 10 -7.47 -10.46 -2.48
C VAL A 10 -8.68 -11.19 -1.85
N VAL A 11 -8.99 -12.41 -2.32
CA VAL A 11 -10.09 -13.24 -1.80
C VAL A 11 -9.75 -13.74 -0.39
N GLN A 12 -8.54 -14.25 -0.22
CA GLN A 12 -7.99 -14.67 1.07
C GLN A 12 -7.91 -13.52 2.08
N MET A 13 -7.50 -12.34 1.63
CA MET A 13 -7.47 -11.12 2.45
C MET A 13 -8.88 -10.72 2.90
N ASN A 14 -9.88 -10.78 2.01
CA ASN A 14 -11.27 -10.50 2.37
C ASN A 14 -11.79 -11.45 3.46
N LEU A 15 -11.48 -12.75 3.36
CA LEU A 15 -11.80 -13.72 4.41
C LEU A 15 -11.10 -13.39 5.73
N LEU A 16 -9.80 -13.09 5.69
CA LEU A 16 -9.03 -12.72 6.88
C LEU A 16 -9.61 -11.49 7.57
N GLN A 17 -10.07 -10.50 6.81
CA GLN A 17 -10.69 -9.30 7.37
C GLN A 17 -11.98 -9.64 8.12
N LYS A 18 -12.87 -10.43 7.50
CA LYS A 18 -14.14 -10.87 8.11
C LYS A 18 -13.91 -11.72 9.36
N PHE A 19 -12.96 -12.66 9.30
CA PHE A 19 -12.59 -13.48 10.44
C PHE A 19 -12.02 -12.63 11.59
N SER A 20 -11.12 -11.69 11.27
CA SER A 20 -10.52 -10.79 12.26
C SER A 20 -11.57 -9.91 12.92
N LEU A 21 -12.55 -9.42 12.14
CA LEU A 21 -13.68 -8.67 12.67
C LEU A 21 -14.44 -9.52 13.69
N LEU A 22 -14.90 -10.71 13.29
CA LEU A 22 -15.65 -11.62 14.15
C LEU A 22 -14.89 -11.98 15.44
N LYS A 23 -13.61 -12.34 15.30
CA LYS A 23 -12.73 -12.71 16.43
C LYS A 23 -12.59 -11.56 17.41
N LEU A 24 -12.32 -10.36 16.91
CA LEU A 24 -12.15 -9.18 17.74
C LEU A 24 -13.45 -8.80 18.45
N THR A 25 -14.59 -8.83 17.75
CA THR A 25 -15.91 -8.59 18.35
C THR A 25 -16.17 -9.58 19.49
N ALA A 26 -15.97 -10.87 19.26
CA ALA A 26 -16.20 -11.90 20.27
C ALA A 26 -15.30 -11.73 21.50
N LEU A 27 -14.03 -11.35 21.31
CA LEU A 27 -13.10 -11.08 22.42
C LEU A 27 -13.54 -9.85 23.21
N LEU A 28 -13.90 -8.75 22.54
CA LEU A 28 -14.30 -7.52 23.21
C LEU A 28 -15.64 -7.68 23.94
N GLU A 29 -16.62 -8.36 23.36
CA GLU A 29 -17.91 -8.67 24.01
C GLU A 29 -17.73 -9.54 25.26
N LYS A 30 -16.81 -10.52 25.21
CA LYS A 30 -16.56 -11.43 26.33
C LYS A 30 -15.90 -10.75 27.53
N TYR A 31 -14.99 -9.81 27.29
CA TYR A 31 -14.12 -9.25 28.34
C TYR A 31 -14.40 -7.80 28.71
N THR A 32 -15.10 -7.03 27.86
CA THR A 32 -15.42 -5.63 28.16
C THR A 32 -16.71 -5.57 28.99
N PRO A 33 -16.72 -4.82 30.11
CA PRO A 33 -17.91 -4.71 30.95
C PRO A 33 -19.08 -4.03 30.20
N THR A 34 -20.28 -4.60 30.30
CA THR A 34 -21.51 -4.04 29.76
C THR A 34 -21.93 -2.81 30.57
N ASN A 35 -21.67 -1.61 30.05
CA ASN A 35 -22.13 -0.38 30.70
C ASN A 35 -23.60 -0.09 30.35
N LYS A 36 -24.35 0.56 31.26
CA LYS A 36 -25.81 0.85 31.17
C LYS A 36 -26.26 1.70 29.96
N HIS A 37 -25.35 2.08 29.07
CA HIS A 37 -25.65 2.66 27.77
C HIS A 37 -25.24 1.63 26.74
N GLY A 38 -26.25 0.89 26.25
CA GLY A 38 -26.13 -0.29 25.40
C GLY A 38 -24.93 -0.23 24.45
N PHE A 39 -24.13 -1.29 24.53
CA PHE A 39 -23.05 -1.56 23.58
C PHE A 39 -23.59 -1.45 22.16
N SER A 40 -23.18 -0.39 21.46
CA SER A 40 -23.39 -0.19 20.03
C SER A 40 -22.02 -0.30 19.38
N TRP A 41 -21.45 -1.49 19.38
CA TRP A 41 -20.36 -1.78 18.45
C TRP A 41 -21.00 -2.00 17.07
N ALA A 42 -21.40 -0.89 16.44
CA ALA A 42 -21.67 -0.91 15.02
C ALA A 42 -20.34 -1.12 14.32
N VAL A 43 -20.24 -2.15 13.47
CA VAL A 43 -19.10 -2.39 12.58
C VAL A 43 -18.67 -1.03 12.04
N PRO A 44 -17.51 -0.49 12.46
CA PRO A 44 -17.20 0.87 12.09
C PRO A 44 -17.13 0.91 10.57
N LYS A 45 -17.87 1.81 9.91
CA LYS A 45 -17.53 2.16 8.53
C LYS A 45 -16.09 2.65 8.59
N PHE A 46 -15.14 1.79 8.20
CA PHE A 46 -13.72 1.96 8.52
C PHE A 46 -13.09 3.16 7.81
N MET A 47 -13.86 3.84 6.96
CA MET A 47 -13.48 5.11 6.35
C MET A 47 -14.66 6.07 6.27
N LYS A 48 -14.47 7.29 6.77
CA LYS A 48 -15.23 8.46 6.30
C LYS A 48 -14.62 8.89 4.95
N ARG A 49 -15.45 9.43 4.03
CA ARG A 49 -14.93 10.19 2.88
C ARG A 49 -14.06 11.31 3.42
N ILE A 50 -12.77 11.28 3.13
CA ILE A 50 -11.89 12.43 3.37
C ILE A 50 -12.32 13.49 2.37
N LYS A 51 -12.76 14.66 2.86
CA LYS A 51 -12.92 15.83 2.02
C LYS A 51 -11.53 16.21 1.54
N VAL A 52 -11.31 16.20 0.23
CA VAL A 52 -10.11 16.78 -0.39
C VAL A 52 -10.06 18.25 0.06
N ARG A 53 -9.19 18.56 1.03
CA ARG A 53 -8.80 19.94 1.29
C ARG A 53 -7.75 20.29 0.24
N ASP A 54 -7.77 21.54 -0.24
CA ASP A 54 -6.72 22.08 -1.08
C ASP A 54 -5.43 22.14 -0.24
N TYR A 55 -4.52 21.19 -0.42
CA TYR A 55 -3.25 21.14 0.30
C TYR A 55 -2.15 21.91 -0.47
N LYS A 56 -2.41 23.18 -0.81
CA LYS A 56 -1.62 23.93 -1.79
C LYS A 56 -0.20 24.34 -1.34
N ASP A 57 0.17 24.17 -0.08
CA ASP A 57 1.45 24.71 0.46
C ASP A 57 2.36 23.70 1.19
N ARG A 58 2.02 22.41 1.18
CA ARG A 58 2.83 21.36 1.82
C ARG A 58 2.86 20.12 0.91
N ASN A 59 3.82 19.24 1.11
CA ASN A 59 4.01 18.00 0.36
C ASN A 59 4.19 16.77 1.25
N VAL A 60 4.68 16.93 2.49
CA VAL A 60 5.05 15.79 3.35
C VAL A 60 4.34 15.81 4.70
N PHE A 61 4.44 16.89 5.49
CA PHE A 61 3.90 16.90 6.85
C PHE A 61 2.45 17.41 6.86
N GLY A 62 1.54 16.64 7.46
CA GLY A 62 0.10 16.96 7.44
C GLY A 62 -0.67 16.34 6.29
N PHE A 63 -0.02 15.50 5.47
CA PHE A 63 -0.65 14.81 4.34
C PHE A 63 -1.20 13.44 4.72
N PRO A 64 -2.40 13.06 4.22
CA PRO A 64 -2.89 11.70 4.35
C PRO A 64 -1.99 10.70 3.61
N LEU A 65 -1.78 9.51 4.18
CA LEU A 65 -0.99 8.44 3.55
C LEU A 65 -1.50 8.07 2.16
N GLN A 66 -2.82 8.11 1.97
CA GLN A 66 -3.47 7.81 0.68
C GLN A 66 -2.99 8.76 -0.42
N VAL A 67 -2.76 10.04 -0.10
CA VAL A 67 -2.30 11.02 -1.10
C VAL A 67 -0.86 10.71 -1.52
N ASN A 68 -0.03 10.20 -0.61
CA ASN A 68 1.32 9.74 -0.96
C ASN A 68 1.27 8.55 -1.92
N VAL A 69 0.35 7.60 -1.69
CA VAL A 69 0.12 6.48 -2.62
C VAL A 69 -0.31 6.97 -3.99
N GLN A 70 -1.18 7.99 -4.05
CA GLN A 70 -1.62 8.58 -5.32
C GLN A 70 -0.47 9.23 -6.09
N ARG A 71 0.49 9.86 -5.40
CA ARG A 71 1.61 10.59 -6.01
C ARG A 71 2.82 9.70 -6.34
N SER A 72 3.13 8.75 -5.46
CA SER A 72 4.40 8.00 -5.50
C SER A 72 4.21 6.47 -5.52
N GLY A 73 2.98 5.98 -5.47
CA GLY A 73 2.68 4.54 -5.36
C GLY A 73 2.91 3.96 -3.96
N GLN A 74 3.54 4.69 -3.05
CA GLN A 74 3.91 4.22 -1.70
C GLN A 74 3.29 5.12 -0.62
N PRO A 75 2.93 4.58 0.56
CA PRO A 75 2.25 5.37 1.60
C PRO A 75 3.20 6.30 2.38
N LEU A 76 4.50 5.98 2.46
CA LEU A 76 5.52 6.87 2.99
C LEU A 76 6.31 7.53 1.85
N PRO A 77 6.53 8.86 1.89
CA PRO A 77 7.46 9.53 0.98
C PRO A 77 8.89 8.98 1.10
N GLN A 78 9.65 8.98 0.01
CA GLN A 78 11.03 8.48 -0.01
C GLN A 78 11.93 9.18 1.01
N SER A 79 11.76 10.48 1.20
CA SER A 79 12.45 11.27 2.22
C SER A 79 12.26 10.71 3.65
N ILE A 80 11.04 10.35 4.02
CA ILE A 80 10.73 9.74 5.32
C ILE A 80 11.29 8.32 5.42
N GLN A 81 11.24 7.54 4.34
CA GLN A 81 11.88 6.22 4.30
C GLN A 81 13.39 6.34 4.49
N GLN A 82 14.02 7.34 3.86
CA GLN A 82 15.46 7.58 3.95
C GLN A 82 15.88 8.05 5.35
N ALA A 83 15.05 8.83 6.04
CA ALA A 83 15.26 9.15 7.45
C ALA A 83 15.29 7.88 8.32
N MET A 84 14.38 6.92 8.09
CA MET A 84 14.38 5.64 8.81
C MET A 84 15.61 4.79 8.45
N ARG A 85 16.01 4.74 7.17
CA ARG A 85 17.22 4.02 6.72
C ARG A 85 18.49 4.63 7.33
N TYR A 86 18.61 5.96 7.37
CA TYR A 86 19.73 6.65 8.00
C TYR A 86 19.89 6.24 9.46
N LEU A 87 18.80 6.33 10.24
CA LEU A 87 18.83 5.93 11.64
C LEU A 87 19.19 4.45 11.84
N ARG A 88 18.65 3.57 10.97
CA ARG A 88 18.92 2.12 11.01
C ARG A 88 20.37 1.78 10.67
N ASN A 89 20.98 2.51 9.73
CA ASN A 89 22.30 2.18 9.22
C ASN A 89 23.43 2.85 10.01
N GLN A 90 23.20 4.04 10.58
CA GLN A 90 24.26 4.88 11.14
C GLN A 90 24.03 5.31 12.60
N CYS A 91 22.86 5.07 13.19
CA CYS A 91 22.51 5.68 14.49
C CYS A 91 21.95 4.71 15.54
N LEU A 92 22.03 3.39 15.31
CA LEU A 92 21.46 2.41 16.24
C LEU A 92 22.22 2.33 17.57
N ASP A 93 23.44 2.85 17.65
CA ASP A 93 24.30 2.93 18.84
C ASP A 93 23.98 4.15 19.74
N GLN A 94 23.18 5.10 19.25
CA GLN A 94 22.94 6.37 19.94
C GLN A 94 22.06 6.20 21.18
N VAL A 95 22.65 6.39 22.36
CA VAL A 95 21.96 6.27 23.66
C VAL A 95 20.74 7.18 23.73
N GLY A 96 19.58 6.59 23.97
CA GLY A 96 18.33 7.31 24.13
C GLY A 96 17.70 7.79 22.82
N LEU A 97 17.95 7.13 21.67
CA LEU A 97 17.29 7.41 20.40
C LEU A 97 15.76 7.46 20.57
N PHE A 98 15.07 8.44 19.97
CA PHE A 98 13.66 8.80 20.20
C PHE A 98 13.30 9.35 21.60
N ARG A 99 14.13 9.16 22.63
CA ARG A 99 13.91 9.69 23.99
C ARG A 99 14.53 11.07 24.18
N LYS A 100 15.82 11.22 23.84
CA LYS A 100 16.52 12.51 23.93
C LYS A 100 16.00 13.44 22.84
N SER A 101 15.76 14.70 23.21
CA SER A 101 15.26 15.71 22.28
C SER A 101 16.36 16.21 21.35
N GLY A 102 15.99 16.40 20.08
CA GLY A 102 16.81 17.11 19.13
C GLY A 102 16.71 18.64 19.29
N VAL A 103 17.49 19.35 18.49
CA VAL A 103 17.51 20.81 18.48
C VAL A 103 16.40 21.33 17.57
N LYS A 104 15.47 22.13 18.11
CA LYS A 104 14.27 22.61 17.40
C LYS A 104 14.55 23.25 16.05
N SER A 105 15.58 24.11 15.95
CA SER A 105 15.94 24.77 14.69
C SER A 105 16.42 23.79 13.63
N ARG A 106 17.25 22.81 14.00
CA ARG A 106 17.72 21.75 13.09
C ARG A 106 16.58 20.84 12.66
N ILE A 107 15.68 20.49 13.57
CA ILE A 107 14.46 19.71 13.23
C ILE A 107 13.60 20.48 12.21
N GLN A 108 13.41 21.79 12.41
CA GLN A 108 12.64 22.62 11.47
C GLN A 108 13.32 22.70 10.08
N ALA A 109 14.65 22.79 10.04
CA ALA A 109 15.40 22.75 8.79
C ALA A 109 15.24 21.41 8.06
N LEU A 110 15.31 20.27 8.78
CA LEU A 110 15.06 18.95 8.21
C LEU A 110 13.64 18.84 7.63
N ARG A 111 12.64 19.39 8.33
CA ARG A 111 11.26 19.43 7.80
C ARG A 111 11.16 20.24 6.52
N GLN A 112 11.77 21.42 6.46
CA GLN A 112 11.76 22.26 5.25
C GLN A 112 12.45 21.56 4.09
N MET A 113 13.58 20.87 4.35
CA MET A 113 14.26 20.04 3.35
C MET A 113 13.33 18.96 2.79
N ASN A 114 12.53 18.34 3.66
CA ASN A 114 11.55 17.30 3.28
C ASN A 114 10.35 17.83 2.49
N GLU A 115 9.88 19.03 2.81
CA GLU A 115 8.79 19.68 2.07
C GLU A 115 9.23 20.16 0.68
N ALA A 116 10.52 20.49 0.52
CA ALA A 116 11.10 21.01 -0.72
C ALA A 116 11.44 19.91 -1.74
N CYS A 117 11.89 18.74 -1.31
CA CYS A 117 12.23 17.61 -2.19
C CYS A 117 11.85 16.29 -1.52
N THR A 118 10.96 15.51 -2.15
CA THR A 118 10.49 14.24 -1.56
C THR A 118 11.34 13.04 -1.92
N ASP A 119 12.12 13.11 -3.00
CA ASP A 119 12.60 11.91 -3.68
C ASP A 119 14.08 11.58 -3.38
N SER A 120 14.90 12.59 -3.04
CA SER A 120 16.33 12.38 -2.78
C SER A 120 16.88 13.33 -1.70
N ILE A 121 16.74 12.91 -0.43
CA ILE A 121 17.31 13.62 0.73
C ILE A 121 18.44 12.81 1.35
N SER A 122 19.62 13.42 1.49
CA SER A 122 20.67 12.87 2.35
C SER A 122 20.53 13.39 3.78
N TYR A 123 20.58 12.48 4.74
CA TYR A 123 20.61 12.78 6.18
C TYR A 123 22.01 12.62 6.79
N GLU A 124 23.03 12.42 5.96
CA GLU A 124 24.40 12.27 6.43
C GLU A 124 24.86 13.50 7.22
N GLY A 125 25.57 13.26 8.33
CA GLY A 125 26.03 14.31 9.24
C GLY A 125 24.93 14.93 10.12
N GLN A 126 23.66 14.55 9.95
CA GLN A 126 22.58 15.06 10.80
C GLN A 126 22.56 14.34 12.15
N SER A 127 22.25 15.07 13.22
CA SER A 127 22.11 14.46 14.55
C SER A 127 20.97 13.45 14.57
N ALA A 128 21.25 12.24 15.06
CA ALA A 128 20.25 11.17 15.19
C ALA A 128 19.00 11.60 15.97
N TYR A 129 19.18 12.42 17.01
CA TYR A 129 18.08 12.94 17.83
C TYR A 129 17.17 13.90 17.06
N ASP A 130 17.71 14.65 16.11
CA ASP A 130 16.92 15.59 15.30
C ASP A 130 16.09 14.83 14.27
N VAL A 131 16.68 13.83 13.61
CA VAL A 131 15.98 12.96 12.64
C VAL A 131 14.91 12.13 13.35
N ALA A 132 15.21 11.57 14.53
CA ALA A 132 14.24 10.83 15.35
C ALA A 132 13.07 11.72 15.81
N ASP A 133 13.35 12.95 16.24
CA ASP A 133 12.30 13.91 16.59
C ASP A 133 11.47 14.30 15.35
N MET A 134 12.09 14.55 14.20
CA MET A 134 11.37 14.83 12.95
C MET A 134 10.41 13.68 12.59
N LEU A 135 10.85 12.42 12.68
CA LEU A 135 9.99 11.26 12.45
C LEU A 135 8.81 11.20 13.44
N LYS A 136 9.03 11.50 14.73
CA LYS A 136 7.92 11.61 15.71
C LYS A 136 6.93 12.70 15.33
N GLN A 137 7.43 13.82 14.78
CA GLN A 137 6.57 14.90 14.32
C GLN A 137 5.80 14.53 13.05
N TYR A 138 6.40 13.80 12.12
CA TYR A 138 5.71 13.30 10.91
C TYR A 138 4.43 12.54 11.26
N PHE A 139 4.54 11.51 12.12
CA PHE A 139 3.37 10.72 12.53
C PHE A 139 2.35 11.51 13.36
N ARG A 140 2.81 12.44 14.20
CA ARG A 140 1.94 13.31 15.00
C ARG A 140 1.15 14.29 14.12
N ASP A 141 1.76 14.75 13.04
CA ASP A 141 1.18 15.75 12.16
C ASP A 141 0.26 15.14 11.10
N LEU A 142 0.25 13.80 10.92
CA LEU A 142 -0.72 13.12 10.04
C LEU A 142 -2.15 13.59 10.35
N PRO A 143 -3.03 13.75 9.35
CA PRO A 143 -4.39 14.23 9.58
C PRO A 143 -5.26 13.23 10.35
N GLU A 144 -4.89 11.96 10.35
CA GLU A 144 -5.45 10.89 11.18
C GLU A 144 -4.28 10.11 11.81
N PRO A 145 -4.37 9.65 13.07
CA PRO A 145 -3.33 8.82 13.66
C PRO A 145 -3.04 7.58 12.81
N LEU A 146 -1.80 7.09 12.86
CA LEU A 146 -1.38 5.90 12.12
C LEU A 146 -2.27 4.69 12.44
N LEU A 147 -2.72 4.55 13.69
CA LEU A 147 -3.61 3.47 14.12
C LEU A 147 -5.10 3.78 13.91
N THR A 148 -5.45 4.88 13.24
CA THR A 148 -6.81 5.43 13.06
C THR A 148 -7.47 5.81 14.39
N SER A 149 -8.37 6.81 14.40
CA SER A 149 -8.99 7.23 15.67
C SER A 149 -9.85 6.10 16.27
N LYS A 150 -10.54 5.34 15.40
CA LYS A 150 -11.44 4.27 15.81
C LYS A 150 -10.70 3.04 16.35
N LEU A 151 -9.67 2.57 15.63
CA LEU A 151 -8.93 1.41 16.10
C LEU A 151 -8.02 1.77 17.26
N SER A 152 -7.57 3.03 17.41
CA SER A 152 -6.88 3.48 18.62
C SER A 152 -7.70 3.16 19.88
N GLU A 153 -8.98 3.52 19.95
CA GLU A 153 -9.86 3.16 21.08
C GLU A 153 -9.94 1.64 21.28
N THR A 154 -10.01 0.89 20.18
CA THR A 154 -10.06 -0.58 20.21
C THR A 154 -8.77 -1.18 20.78
N PHE A 155 -7.60 -0.69 20.36
CA PHE A 155 -6.31 -1.09 20.91
C PHE A 155 -6.23 -0.79 22.41
N LEU A 156 -6.73 0.37 22.85
CA LEU A 156 -6.76 0.72 24.27
C LEU A 156 -7.63 -0.27 25.08
N GLN A 157 -8.83 -0.59 24.59
CA GLN A 157 -9.74 -1.54 25.23
C GLN A 157 -9.13 -2.94 25.36
N ILE A 158 -8.37 -3.40 24.36
CA ILE A 158 -7.66 -4.69 24.44
C ILE A 158 -6.75 -4.74 25.67
N TYR A 159 -5.99 -3.68 25.95
CA TYR A 159 -5.07 -3.67 27.10
C TYR A 159 -5.73 -3.35 28.43
N GLN A 160 -6.93 -2.77 28.40
CA GLN A 160 -7.75 -2.53 29.59
C GLN A 160 -8.52 -3.78 30.03
N TYR A 161 -9.04 -4.57 29.10
CA TYR A 161 -10.03 -5.61 29.41
C TYR A 161 -9.62 -7.03 28.99
N VAL A 162 -8.88 -7.19 27.89
CA VAL A 162 -8.56 -8.54 27.38
C VAL A 162 -7.43 -9.18 28.20
N PRO A 163 -7.58 -10.46 28.63
CA PRO A 163 -6.55 -11.22 29.33
C PRO A 163 -5.23 -11.32 28.55
N LYS A 164 -4.10 -11.37 29.28
CA LYS A 164 -2.75 -11.31 28.68
C LYS A 164 -2.50 -12.39 27.62
N ASP A 165 -3.00 -13.59 27.84
CA ASP A 165 -2.92 -14.76 26.94
C ASP A 165 -3.62 -14.53 25.59
N GLN A 166 -4.63 -13.65 25.54
CA GLN A 166 -5.41 -13.37 24.33
C GLN A 166 -5.08 -12.04 23.67
N ARG A 167 -4.26 -11.18 24.32
CA ARG A 167 -3.90 -9.86 23.78
C ARG A 167 -3.23 -9.95 22.42
N LEU A 168 -2.31 -10.89 22.20
CA LEU A 168 -1.63 -11.04 20.91
C LEU A 168 -2.63 -11.36 19.78
N GLN A 169 -3.59 -12.27 20.05
CA GLN A 169 -4.63 -12.60 19.08
C GLN A 169 -5.53 -11.39 18.79
N ALA A 170 -5.91 -10.65 19.83
CA ALA A 170 -6.74 -9.45 19.70
C ALA A 170 -6.04 -8.34 18.88
N ILE A 171 -4.76 -8.05 19.16
CA ILE A 171 -4.02 -7.02 18.40
C ILE A 171 -3.74 -7.45 16.95
N LYS A 172 -3.53 -8.75 16.69
CA LYS A 172 -3.43 -9.28 15.32
C LYS A 172 -4.72 -9.03 14.55
N ALA A 173 -5.86 -9.34 15.16
CA ALA A 173 -7.17 -9.10 14.57
C ALA A 173 -7.41 -7.60 14.33
N ALA A 174 -7.12 -6.74 15.31
CA ALA A 174 -7.24 -5.28 15.16
C ALA A 174 -6.31 -4.72 14.06
N THR A 175 -5.09 -5.25 13.93
CA THR A 175 -4.14 -4.85 12.88
C THR A 175 -4.64 -5.21 11.48
N LEU A 176 -5.33 -6.34 11.34
CA LEU A 176 -5.98 -6.77 10.09
C LEU A 176 -7.23 -5.93 9.75
N LEU A 177 -7.70 -5.07 10.65
CA LEU A 177 -8.80 -4.14 10.36
C LEU A 177 -8.30 -2.73 10.00
N LEU A 178 -7.00 -2.47 10.10
CA LEU A 178 -6.42 -1.21 9.64
C LEU A 178 -6.54 -1.08 8.12
N PRO A 179 -6.72 0.15 7.59
CA PRO A 179 -6.54 0.41 6.17
C PRO A 179 -5.18 -0.10 5.67
N ASP A 180 -5.12 -0.52 4.40
CA ASP A 180 -3.92 -1.10 3.81
C ASP A 180 -2.69 -0.20 3.94
N ASP A 181 -2.84 1.10 3.67
CA ASP A 181 -1.76 2.08 3.75
C ASP A 181 -1.24 2.22 5.20
N ASN A 182 -2.15 2.36 6.17
CA ASN A 182 -1.82 2.43 7.59
C ASN A 182 -1.11 1.15 8.08
N ARG A 183 -1.60 -0.03 7.67
CA ARG A 183 -1.00 -1.32 8.05
C ARG A 183 0.41 -1.47 7.49
N GLU A 184 0.61 -1.06 6.24
CA GLU A 184 1.92 -1.13 5.57
C GLU A 184 2.95 -0.22 6.27
N VAL A 185 2.56 1.03 6.58
CA VAL A 185 3.40 1.98 7.33
C VAL A 185 3.68 1.48 8.75
N LEU A 186 2.66 0.95 9.43
CA LEU A 186 2.83 0.36 10.76
C LEU A 186 3.80 -0.81 10.74
N GLN A 187 3.74 -1.69 9.75
CA GLN A 187 4.66 -2.81 9.62
C GLN A 187 6.11 -2.33 9.43
N THR A 188 6.33 -1.38 8.53
CA THR A 188 7.65 -0.78 8.29
C THR A 188 8.19 -0.13 9.57
N LEU A 189 7.36 0.64 10.27
CA LEU A 189 7.74 1.29 11.52
C LEU A 189 8.07 0.27 12.62
N LEU A 190 7.23 -0.75 12.83
CA LEU A 190 7.46 -1.76 13.87
C LEU A 190 8.72 -2.59 13.61
N PHE A 191 9.02 -2.91 12.35
CA PHE A 191 10.26 -3.63 12.02
C PHE A 191 11.49 -2.75 12.26
N PHE A 192 11.44 -1.47 11.87
CA PHE A 192 12.49 -0.52 12.20
C PHE A 192 12.70 -0.37 13.71
N LEU A 193 11.62 -0.21 14.49
CA LEU A 193 11.71 -0.12 15.95
C LEU A 193 12.22 -1.42 16.58
N SER A 194 11.89 -2.58 15.99
CA SER A 194 12.44 -3.87 16.41
C SER A 194 13.96 -3.91 16.27
N ASP A 195 14.53 -3.36 15.19
CA ASP A 195 15.98 -3.28 15.05
C ASP A 195 16.62 -2.31 16.05
N VAL A 196 15.96 -1.18 16.35
CA VAL A 196 16.40 -0.29 17.43
C VAL A 196 16.46 -1.05 18.75
N THR A 197 15.45 -1.85 19.07
CA THR A 197 15.46 -2.68 20.29
C THR A 197 16.46 -3.82 20.26
N ALA A 198 16.85 -4.31 19.06
CA ALA A 198 17.88 -5.33 18.94
C ALA A 198 19.25 -4.82 19.39
N ASN A 199 19.51 -3.51 19.27
CA ASN A 199 20.74 -2.86 19.73
C ASN A 199 20.61 -2.21 21.13
N VAL A 200 19.70 -2.72 21.97
CA VAL A 200 19.40 -2.16 23.30
C VAL A 200 20.62 -2.08 24.22
N ALA A 201 21.62 -2.97 24.06
CA ALA A 201 22.84 -2.96 24.85
C ALA A 201 23.61 -1.64 24.73
N GLU A 202 23.63 -1.06 23.52
CA GLU A 202 24.30 0.21 23.23
C GLU A 202 23.34 1.40 23.46
N ASN A 203 22.18 1.39 22.80
CA ASN A 203 21.30 2.57 22.78
C ASN A 203 20.38 2.71 24.01
N GLN A 204 20.27 1.68 24.86
CA GLN A 204 19.43 1.66 26.07
C GLN A 204 17.91 1.86 25.79
N MET A 205 17.46 1.56 24.58
CA MET A 205 16.06 1.68 24.16
C MET A 205 15.36 0.32 24.09
N THR A 206 14.68 -0.05 25.18
CA THR A 206 13.76 -1.19 25.21
C THR A 206 12.48 -0.90 24.41
N SER A 207 11.70 -1.95 24.10
CA SER A 207 10.38 -1.80 23.46
C SER A 207 9.45 -0.89 24.27
N THR A 208 9.47 -0.99 25.60
CA THR A 208 8.74 -0.10 26.51
C THR A 208 9.25 1.34 26.43
N ASN A 209 10.57 1.56 26.43
CA ASN A 209 11.15 2.91 26.34
C ASN A 209 10.77 3.61 25.03
N LEU A 210 10.80 2.88 23.91
CA LEU A 210 10.36 3.39 22.60
C LEU A 210 8.85 3.66 22.61
N ALA A 211 8.05 2.74 23.16
CA ALA A 211 6.60 2.88 23.21
C ALA A 211 6.16 4.14 23.98
N VAL A 212 6.78 4.43 25.12
CA VAL A 212 6.51 5.67 25.89
C VAL A 212 6.76 6.92 25.03
N CYS A 213 7.81 6.91 24.21
CA CYS A 213 8.19 8.05 23.38
C CYS A 213 7.31 8.23 22.13
N LEU A 214 6.80 7.13 21.57
CA LEU A 214 6.13 7.11 20.27
C LEU A 214 4.61 6.98 20.34
N ALA A 215 4.05 6.37 21.40
CA ALA A 215 2.61 6.20 21.54
C ALA A 215 1.82 7.51 21.40
N PRO A 216 2.24 8.66 21.97
CA PRO A 216 1.53 9.92 21.78
C PRO A 216 1.43 10.36 20.31
N SER A 217 2.46 10.10 19.51
CA SER A 217 2.49 10.44 18.08
C SER A 217 1.69 9.46 17.22
N LEU A 218 1.64 8.17 17.58
CA LEU A 218 0.97 7.15 16.76
C LEU A 218 -0.53 7.02 17.05
N PHE A 219 -0.94 7.29 18.29
CA PHE A 219 -2.33 7.19 18.76
C PHE A 219 -3.01 8.56 18.94
N HIS A 220 -2.28 9.67 18.81
CA HIS A 220 -2.84 11.03 18.92
C HIS A 220 -3.48 11.33 20.30
N LEU A 221 -2.98 10.68 21.36
CA LEU A 221 -3.55 10.69 22.72
C LEU A 221 -3.75 12.10 23.31
N ASN A 222 -2.97 13.09 22.84
CA ASN A 222 -3.00 14.47 23.31
C ASN A 222 -3.64 15.48 22.32
N THR A 223 -3.97 15.05 21.09
CA THR A 223 -4.53 15.93 20.04
C THR A 223 -6.05 15.80 19.90
N LEU A 224 -6.64 14.67 20.33
CA LEU A 224 -8.10 14.41 20.28
C LEU A 224 -8.96 15.48 21.00
N LYS A 225 -8.39 16.29 21.90
CA LYS A 225 -9.09 17.38 22.61
C LYS A 225 -9.14 18.71 21.82
N ARG A 226 -8.26 18.91 20.83
CA ARG A 226 -8.10 20.23 20.18
C ARG A 226 -9.17 20.53 19.12
N GLU A 227 -9.76 19.51 18.50
CA GLU A 227 -10.81 19.70 17.48
C GLU A 227 -12.25 19.70 18.03
N ASN A 228 -12.50 19.06 19.18
CA ASN A 228 -13.85 18.97 19.76
C ASN A 228 -14.18 20.11 20.75
N SER A 229 -13.27 21.05 21.00
CA SER A 229 -13.53 22.22 21.85
C SER A 229 -13.82 23.45 20.98
N SER A 230 -15.09 23.83 20.91
CA SER A 230 -15.49 25.16 20.43
C SER A 230 -14.79 26.25 21.27
N PRO A 231 -14.30 27.35 20.67
CA PRO A 231 -13.58 28.41 21.39
C PRO A 231 -14.39 29.04 22.54
N ARG A 232 -15.71 28.83 22.60
CA ARG A 232 -16.58 29.33 23.68
C ARG A 232 -16.48 28.55 25.01
N VAL A 233 -15.86 27.36 25.04
CA VAL A 233 -15.73 26.54 26.27
C VAL A 233 -14.38 26.75 26.98
N MET A 234 -13.51 27.62 26.45
CA MET A 234 -12.18 27.88 27.03
C MET A 234 -12.22 28.57 28.41
N HIS A 235 -13.33 29.19 28.81
CA HIS A 235 -13.36 30.01 30.02
C HIS A 235 -13.71 29.30 31.35
N ARG A 236 -13.90 27.97 31.41
CA ARG A 236 -14.33 27.33 32.67
C ARG A 236 -13.58 26.11 33.20
N LYS A 237 -12.46 25.68 32.61
CA LYS A 237 -11.62 24.64 33.23
C LYS A 237 -10.13 24.88 33.00
N HIS A 238 -9.59 25.92 33.64
CA HIS A 238 -8.18 25.93 34.02
C HIS A 238 -8.06 25.38 35.44
N SER A 239 -8.03 24.05 35.57
CA SER A 239 -7.45 23.38 36.73
C SER A 239 -6.11 22.79 36.29
N LEU A 240 -5.04 23.33 36.88
CA LEU A 240 -3.63 22.98 36.72
C LEU A 240 -3.35 21.50 36.38
N GLY A 241 -2.81 21.25 35.19
CA GLY A 241 -1.67 20.35 34.95
C GLY A 241 -1.78 18.83 35.19
N LYS A 242 -2.88 18.27 35.69
CA LYS A 242 -3.00 16.81 35.90
C LYS A 242 -3.87 16.15 34.83
N PRO A 243 -3.38 15.12 34.11
CA PRO A 243 -4.22 14.31 33.22
C PRO A 243 -5.31 13.61 34.02
N ASP A 244 -6.50 13.48 33.42
CA ASP A 244 -7.61 12.73 34.04
C ASP A 244 -7.22 11.25 34.19
N GLN A 245 -7.79 10.53 35.16
CA GLN A 245 -7.48 9.12 35.40
C GLN A 245 -7.76 8.26 34.16
N LYS A 246 -8.79 8.63 33.39
CA LYS A 246 -9.08 8.02 32.09
C LYS A 246 -7.94 8.23 31.10
N ASP A 247 -7.46 9.47 30.94
CA ASP A 247 -6.34 9.79 30.05
C ASP A 247 -5.07 9.02 30.44
N LEU A 248 -4.81 8.89 31.74
CA LEU A 248 -3.66 8.14 32.25
C LEU A 248 -3.76 6.65 31.89
N ASN A 249 -4.95 6.06 32.06
CA ASN A 249 -5.22 4.67 31.70
C ASN A 249 -5.10 4.44 30.19
N GLU A 250 -5.54 5.38 29.36
CA GLU A 250 -5.37 5.33 27.91
C GLU A 250 -3.90 5.43 27.50
N ASN A 251 -3.13 6.35 28.09
CA ASN A 251 -1.68 6.45 27.84
C ASN A 251 -0.95 5.17 28.24
N LEU A 252 -1.30 4.57 29.38
CA LEU A 252 -0.73 3.31 29.82
C LEU A 252 -1.07 2.17 28.86
N ALA A 253 -2.34 2.05 28.45
CA ALA A 253 -2.79 1.02 27.53
C ALA A 253 -2.15 1.16 26.13
N ALA A 254 -2.03 2.37 25.59
CA ALA A 254 -1.34 2.63 24.33
C ALA A 254 0.14 2.25 24.41
N THR A 255 0.80 2.63 25.50
CA THR A 255 2.22 2.31 25.73
C THR A 255 2.43 0.81 25.84
N GLN A 256 1.62 0.09 26.63
CA GLN A 256 1.69 -1.37 26.73
C GLN A 256 1.41 -2.04 25.39
N GLY A 257 0.43 -1.53 24.65
CA GLY A 257 0.07 -2.04 23.34
C GLY A 257 1.18 -1.90 22.31
N LEU A 258 1.74 -0.71 22.20
CA LEU A 258 2.84 -0.45 21.28
C LEU A 258 4.10 -1.23 21.67
N ALA A 259 4.44 -1.34 22.96
CA ALA A 259 5.58 -2.12 23.42
C ALA A 259 5.44 -3.61 23.03
N HIS A 260 4.25 -4.18 23.20
CA HIS A 260 3.95 -5.56 22.81
C HIS A 260 4.00 -5.73 21.29
N MET A 261 3.48 -4.77 20.51
CA MET A 261 3.55 -4.79 19.05
C MET A 261 4.99 -4.70 18.52
N ILE A 262 5.88 -3.93 19.16
CA ILE A 262 7.30 -3.87 18.82
C ILE A 262 7.98 -5.21 19.12
N ALA A 263 7.73 -5.78 20.30
CA ALA A 263 8.34 -7.04 20.72
C ALA A 263 7.90 -8.24 19.86
N GLU A 264 6.65 -8.24 19.40
CA GLU A 264 6.04 -9.35 18.67
C GLU A 264 5.74 -9.03 17.19
N CYS A 265 6.42 -8.02 16.62
CA CYS A 265 6.14 -7.51 15.28
C CYS A 265 6.17 -8.60 14.21
N LYS A 266 7.10 -9.56 14.31
CA LYS A 266 7.23 -10.68 13.37
C LYS A 266 6.03 -11.62 13.40
N LYS A 267 5.35 -11.78 14.55
CA LYS A 267 4.13 -12.60 14.70
C LYS A 267 2.87 -11.82 14.35
N LEU A 268 2.89 -10.50 14.49
CA LEU A 268 1.75 -9.62 14.27
C LEU A 268 1.22 -9.71 12.82
N PHE A 269 2.13 -9.78 11.84
CA PHE A 269 1.79 -9.81 10.41
C PHE A 269 1.72 -11.22 9.79
N GLN A 270 1.66 -12.24 10.63
CA GLN A 270 1.43 -13.64 10.20
C GLN A 270 -0.06 -13.98 10.25
N ILE A 271 -0.49 -14.90 9.39
CA ILE A 271 -1.86 -15.42 9.43
C ILE A 271 -2.17 -16.01 10.82
N PRO A 272 -3.34 -15.73 11.40
CA PRO A 272 -3.78 -16.39 12.63
C PRO A 272 -3.80 -17.91 12.50
N GLU A 273 -3.24 -18.62 13.49
CA GLU A 273 -3.16 -20.09 13.48
C GLU A 273 -4.53 -20.76 13.33
N GLU A 274 -5.59 -20.16 13.88
CA GLU A 274 -6.96 -20.68 13.77
C GLU A 274 -7.44 -20.74 12.31
N MET A 275 -7.11 -19.74 11.49
CA MET A 275 -7.40 -19.76 10.05
C MET A 275 -6.50 -20.75 9.31
N SER A 276 -5.30 -21.00 9.82
CA SER A 276 -4.43 -22.06 9.30
C SER A 276 -4.96 -23.47 9.59
N ARG A 277 -5.94 -23.66 10.50
CA ARG A 277 -6.59 -24.96 10.72
C ARG A 277 -7.65 -25.27 9.66
N CYS A 278 -8.32 -24.24 9.12
CA CYS A 278 -9.19 -24.35 7.94
C CYS A 278 -8.39 -24.29 6.63
N ARG A 279 -7.14 -24.77 6.64
CA ARG A 279 -6.13 -24.52 5.61
C ARG A 279 -6.62 -24.84 4.20
N ASN A 280 -7.29 -25.98 4.03
CA ASN A 280 -7.68 -26.45 2.71
C ASN A 280 -8.70 -25.50 2.08
N SER A 281 -9.80 -25.19 2.77
CA SER A 281 -10.81 -24.25 2.28
C SER A 281 -10.28 -22.82 2.08
N TYR A 282 -9.33 -22.37 2.91
CA TYR A 282 -8.70 -21.06 2.77
C TYR A 282 -7.69 -21.01 1.61
N MET A 283 -6.90 -22.06 1.42
CA MET A 283 -5.91 -22.16 0.34
C MET A 283 -6.58 -22.37 -1.02
N GLU A 284 -7.67 -23.13 -1.08
CA GLU A 284 -8.48 -23.34 -2.29
C GLU A 284 -9.08 -22.04 -2.84
N GLN A 285 -9.27 -21.03 -2.00
CA GLN A 285 -9.72 -19.69 -2.42
C GLN A 285 -8.59 -18.77 -2.89
N GLY A 286 -7.35 -19.28 -2.93
CA GLY A 286 -6.20 -18.57 -3.48
C GLY A 286 -6.39 -18.28 -4.97
N LEU A 287 -6.18 -17.03 -5.38
CA LEU A 287 -6.25 -16.64 -6.78
C LEU A 287 -4.86 -16.78 -7.40
N HIS A 288 -4.51 -17.96 -7.90
CA HIS A 288 -3.18 -18.22 -8.46
C HIS A 288 -3.15 -17.96 -9.98
N PRO A 289 -1.99 -17.55 -10.54
CA PRO A 289 -1.81 -17.55 -11.99
C PRO A 289 -2.05 -18.97 -12.54
N PRO A 290 -2.77 -19.13 -13.65
CA PRO A 290 -2.91 -20.43 -14.31
C PRO A 290 -1.57 -20.86 -14.90
N LYS A 291 -1.37 -22.17 -15.09
CA LYS A 291 -0.26 -22.61 -15.94
C LYS A 291 -0.54 -22.26 -17.39
N LEU A 292 0.50 -22.29 -18.21
CA LEU A 292 0.37 -22.05 -19.65
C LEU A 292 -0.53 -23.08 -20.34
N GLU A 293 -0.51 -24.34 -19.89
CA GLU A 293 -1.33 -25.44 -20.40
C GLU A 293 -2.83 -25.26 -20.11
N ASP A 294 -3.17 -24.66 -18.96
CA ASP A 294 -4.55 -24.45 -18.53
C ASP A 294 -5.20 -23.21 -19.21
N LEU A 295 -4.42 -22.42 -19.97
CA LEU A 295 -4.91 -21.20 -20.61
C LEU A 295 -5.69 -21.50 -21.89
N GLY A 296 -6.96 -21.14 -21.90
CA GLY A 296 -7.83 -21.24 -23.09
C GLY A 296 -8.67 -22.51 -23.14
N GLU A 297 -8.59 -23.39 -22.14
CA GLU A 297 -9.49 -24.56 -22.04
C GLU A 297 -10.95 -24.12 -21.86
N SER A 298 -11.67 -24.01 -22.97
CA SER A 298 -13.11 -23.81 -23.00
C SER A 298 -13.73 -24.87 -23.90
N GLU A 299 -14.50 -25.77 -23.29
CA GLU A 299 -15.25 -26.89 -23.89
C GLU A 299 -14.41 -28.13 -24.30
N PRO A 300 -14.92 -29.35 -24.03
CA PRO A 300 -14.21 -30.62 -24.32
C PRO A 300 -14.03 -30.91 -25.83
N ASP A 301 -14.71 -30.19 -26.72
CA ASP A 301 -14.75 -30.49 -28.16
C ASP A 301 -13.71 -29.76 -29.02
N GLN A 302 -12.96 -28.77 -28.48
CA GLN A 302 -11.79 -28.19 -29.15
C GLN A 302 -10.75 -27.72 -28.14
N PRO A 303 -9.51 -28.27 -28.13
CA PRO A 303 -8.45 -27.75 -27.28
C PRO A 303 -8.01 -26.37 -27.81
N ALA A 304 -8.64 -25.31 -27.33
CA ALA A 304 -8.19 -23.95 -27.54
C ALA A 304 -6.98 -23.68 -26.62
N GLY A 305 -5.76 -23.82 -27.13
CA GLY A 305 -4.56 -23.52 -26.34
C GLY A 305 -4.39 -22.02 -26.06
N TYR A 306 -3.34 -21.66 -25.32
CA TYR A 306 -3.03 -20.27 -24.94
C TYR A 306 -3.04 -19.27 -26.11
N ARG A 307 -2.73 -19.72 -27.34
CA ARG A 307 -2.78 -18.89 -28.56
C ARG A 307 -4.19 -18.39 -28.88
N SER A 308 -5.20 -19.23 -28.73
CA SER A 308 -6.61 -18.85 -28.93
C SER A 308 -7.04 -17.85 -27.87
N PHE A 309 -6.69 -18.11 -26.61
CA PHE A 309 -6.93 -17.18 -25.50
C PHE A 309 -6.31 -15.79 -25.74
N LEU A 310 -5.05 -15.74 -26.18
CA LEU A 310 -4.37 -14.48 -26.52
C LEU A 310 -5.06 -13.75 -27.67
N LYS A 311 -5.49 -14.48 -28.71
CA LYS A 311 -6.22 -13.91 -29.85
C LYS A 311 -7.56 -13.31 -29.40
N GLU A 312 -8.33 -14.03 -28.60
CA GLU A 312 -9.59 -13.53 -28.03
C GLU A 312 -9.37 -12.30 -27.15
N GLY A 313 -8.30 -12.28 -26.36
CA GLY A 313 -7.89 -11.13 -25.56
C GLY A 313 -7.60 -9.88 -26.42
N MET A 314 -6.88 -10.06 -27.54
CA MET A 314 -6.59 -8.99 -28.49
C MET A 314 -7.84 -8.52 -29.25
N ASP A 315 -8.70 -9.44 -29.69
CA ASP A 315 -9.95 -9.13 -30.38
C ASP A 315 -10.92 -8.37 -29.45
N SER A 316 -10.98 -8.78 -28.17
CA SER A 316 -11.75 -8.09 -27.12
C SER A 316 -11.25 -6.65 -26.91
N LEU A 317 -9.94 -6.44 -26.84
CA LEU A 317 -9.34 -5.10 -26.69
C LEU A 317 -9.68 -4.19 -27.88
N GLN A 318 -9.55 -4.70 -29.11
CA GLN A 318 -9.90 -3.93 -30.31
C GLN A 318 -11.39 -3.60 -30.37
N LYS A 319 -12.27 -4.52 -29.94
CA LYS A 319 -13.71 -4.27 -29.83
C LYS A 319 -14.01 -3.18 -28.80
N GLU A 320 -13.37 -3.24 -27.63
CA GLU A 320 -13.56 -2.24 -26.58
C GLU A 320 -13.10 -0.84 -27.01
N ALA A 321 -11.98 -0.77 -27.74
CA ALA A 321 -11.50 0.47 -28.36
C ALA A 321 -12.48 1.03 -29.40
N LYS A 322 -13.04 0.17 -30.28
CA LYS A 322 -14.08 0.56 -31.25
C LYS A 322 -15.33 1.12 -30.57
N ASP A 323 -15.72 0.53 -29.44
CA ASP A 323 -16.85 0.96 -28.62
C ASP A 323 -16.53 2.19 -27.75
N LYS A 324 -15.32 2.77 -27.87
CA LYS A 324 -14.83 3.91 -27.09
C LYS A 324 -14.88 3.66 -25.57
N PHE A 325 -14.62 2.42 -25.14
CA PHE A 325 -14.58 2.05 -23.72
C PHE A 325 -15.85 2.44 -22.94
N LYS A 326 -17.03 2.18 -23.49
CA LYS A 326 -18.32 2.44 -22.81
C LYS A 326 -18.48 1.62 -21.51
N GLY A 327 -19.14 2.23 -20.52
CA GLY A 327 -19.51 1.57 -19.26
C GLY A 327 -18.48 1.66 -18.14
N TYR A 328 -17.55 2.61 -18.22
CA TYR A 328 -16.63 2.93 -17.13
C TYR A 328 -17.12 4.17 -16.36
N ASP A 329 -17.00 4.11 -15.04
CA ASP A 329 -17.27 5.23 -14.14
C ASP A 329 -15.99 6.08 -14.01
N SER A 330 -16.06 7.38 -14.31
CA SER A 330 -14.91 8.30 -14.22
C SER A 330 -14.54 8.65 -12.78
N TYR A 331 -13.24 8.83 -12.54
CA TYR A 331 -12.63 9.26 -11.28
C TYR A 331 -11.80 10.52 -11.52
N SER A 332 -11.75 11.40 -10.53
CA SER A 332 -10.84 12.55 -10.56
C SER A 332 -9.44 12.10 -10.16
N THR A 333 -8.45 12.52 -10.95
CA THR A 333 -7.03 12.42 -10.63
C THR A 333 -6.44 13.82 -10.49
N PRO A 334 -5.37 13.98 -9.70
CA PRO A 334 -4.63 15.24 -9.62
C PRO A 334 -3.75 15.51 -10.86
N GLU A 335 -3.52 14.50 -11.69
CA GLU A 335 -2.66 14.54 -12.88
C GLU A 335 -3.48 14.77 -14.16
N GLN A 336 -2.81 15.11 -15.27
CA GLN A 336 -3.41 15.17 -16.61
C GLN A 336 -3.70 13.76 -17.16
N THR A 337 -4.42 12.93 -16.40
CA THR A 337 -4.80 11.57 -16.77
C THR A 337 -6.30 11.35 -16.60
N GLU A 338 -6.92 10.68 -17.57
CA GLU A 338 -8.32 10.26 -17.44
C GLU A 338 -8.34 8.89 -16.75
N LEU A 339 -8.84 8.82 -15.52
CA LEU A 339 -9.00 7.56 -14.77
C LEU A 339 -10.46 7.15 -14.72
N SER A 340 -10.73 5.87 -14.93
CA SER A 340 -12.07 5.31 -14.82
C SER A 340 -12.03 3.84 -14.44
N CYS A 341 -13.11 3.31 -13.90
CA CYS A 341 -13.18 1.91 -13.48
C CYS A 341 -14.48 1.24 -13.91
N LYS A 342 -14.46 -0.08 -14.02
CA LYS A 342 -15.63 -0.92 -14.30
C LYS A 342 -15.66 -2.12 -13.35
N LYS A 343 -16.85 -2.46 -12.86
CA LYS A 343 -17.07 -3.69 -12.11
C LYS A 343 -17.15 -4.89 -13.07
N VAL A 344 -16.44 -5.96 -12.74
CA VAL A 344 -16.49 -7.22 -13.48
C VAL A 344 -17.31 -8.22 -12.66
N HIS A 345 -18.17 -9.00 -13.33
CA HIS A 345 -19.13 -9.91 -12.71
C HIS A 345 -18.68 -11.37 -12.82
N ASP A 346 -17.47 -11.67 -12.34
CA ASP A 346 -16.84 -13.00 -12.39
C ASP A 346 -16.57 -13.59 -10.99
N GLY A 347 -17.17 -13.01 -9.96
CA GLY A 347 -17.03 -13.45 -8.57
C GLY A 347 -15.82 -12.89 -7.84
N TYR A 348 -14.82 -12.32 -8.53
CA TYR A 348 -13.67 -11.72 -7.86
C TYR A 348 -13.93 -10.26 -7.42
N PRO A 349 -13.45 -9.84 -6.25
CA PRO A 349 -13.69 -8.51 -5.70
C PRO A 349 -12.80 -7.41 -6.32
N LEU A 350 -12.26 -7.64 -7.52
CA LEU A 350 -11.38 -6.71 -8.24
C LEU A 350 -12.12 -5.97 -9.34
N ARG A 351 -11.92 -4.65 -9.42
CA ARG A 351 -12.37 -3.82 -10.55
C ARG A 351 -11.35 -3.82 -11.67
N GLN A 352 -11.84 -3.61 -12.88
CA GLN A 352 -11.00 -3.28 -14.03
C GLN A 352 -10.81 -1.77 -14.07
N TRP A 353 -9.57 -1.32 -14.10
CA TRP A 353 -9.21 0.10 -14.15
C TRP A 353 -8.73 0.47 -15.54
N LYS A 354 -9.06 1.68 -15.98
CA LYS A 354 -8.62 2.27 -17.23
C LYS A 354 -8.01 3.64 -16.97
N ALA A 355 -6.76 3.83 -17.34
CA ALA A 355 -6.05 5.09 -17.32
C ALA A 355 -5.71 5.51 -18.76
N THR A 356 -5.94 6.77 -19.11
CA THR A 356 -5.64 7.30 -20.44
C THR A 356 -4.81 8.58 -20.32
N VAL A 357 -3.76 8.69 -21.15
CA VAL A 357 -2.87 9.85 -21.21
C VAL A 357 -2.44 10.12 -22.66
N GLU A 358 -2.08 11.36 -22.96
CA GLU A 358 -1.47 11.74 -24.23
C GLU A 358 0.07 11.67 -24.11
N VAL A 359 0.70 11.05 -25.10
CA VAL A 359 2.15 10.81 -25.14
C VAL A 359 2.74 11.50 -26.38
N PRO A 360 3.83 12.26 -26.25
CA PRO A 360 4.45 12.99 -27.36
C PRO A 360 5.37 12.10 -28.22
N ALA A 361 4.84 10.97 -28.69
CA ALA A 361 5.58 9.99 -29.49
C ALA A 361 4.63 9.20 -30.40
N ALA A 362 5.16 8.58 -31.46
CA ALA A 362 4.37 7.73 -32.37
C ALA A 362 3.98 6.39 -31.71
N PRO A 363 2.91 5.72 -32.15
CA PRO A 363 2.42 4.51 -31.47
C PRO A 363 3.46 3.39 -31.33
N GLU A 364 4.30 3.18 -32.34
CA GLU A 364 5.37 2.18 -32.31
C GLU A 364 6.49 2.53 -31.34
N GLU A 365 6.82 3.82 -31.19
CA GLU A 365 7.81 4.29 -30.21
C GLU A 365 7.31 4.06 -28.78
N VAL A 366 6.03 4.34 -28.54
CA VAL A 366 5.37 4.05 -27.25
C VAL A 366 5.31 2.55 -26.99
N LEU A 367 4.98 1.75 -28.00
CA LEU A 367 4.97 0.29 -27.91
C LEU A 367 6.37 -0.23 -27.51
N ASN A 368 7.43 0.23 -28.17
CA ASN A 368 8.79 -0.15 -27.87
C ASN A 368 9.22 0.29 -26.46
N ARG A 369 8.85 1.51 -26.04
CA ARG A 369 9.13 2.02 -24.68
C ARG A 369 8.56 1.10 -23.59
N ILE A 370 7.34 0.59 -23.81
CA ILE A 370 6.66 -0.31 -22.85
C ILE A 370 7.28 -1.72 -22.89
N LEU A 371 7.54 -2.28 -24.07
CA LEU A 371 8.00 -3.66 -24.20
C LEU A 371 9.46 -3.86 -23.82
N ARG A 372 10.33 -2.90 -24.18
CA ARG A 372 11.79 -3.09 -24.19
C ARG A 372 12.56 -2.10 -23.31
N GLU A 373 11.96 -0.96 -22.97
CA GLU A 373 12.64 0.12 -22.22
C GLU A 373 11.98 0.40 -20.86
N GLN A 374 11.49 -0.63 -20.15
CA GLN A 374 10.81 -0.49 -18.86
C GLN A 374 11.64 0.30 -17.82
N HIS A 375 12.96 0.09 -17.79
CA HIS A 375 13.90 0.79 -16.92
C HIS A 375 13.90 2.32 -17.08
N ARG A 376 13.32 2.88 -18.16
CA ARG A 376 13.25 4.33 -18.40
C ARG A 376 12.06 5.00 -17.72
N TRP A 377 11.06 4.25 -17.29
CA TRP A 377 9.81 4.78 -16.72
C TRP A 377 9.38 4.08 -15.44
N ASP A 378 10.02 2.99 -15.06
CA ASP A 378 9.74 2.26 -13.82
C ASP A 378 10.95 2.34 -12.89
N GLU A 379 10.95 3.33 -11.98
CA GLU A 379 12.03 3.54 -11.01
C GLU A 379 12.12 2.40 -9.98
N ASP A 380 11.02 1.68 -9.76
CA ASP A 380 10.97 0.53 -8.87
C ASP A 380 11.43 -0.77 -9.58
N LEU A 381 11.76 -0.76 -10.87
CA LEU A 381 12.25 -1.94 -11.58
C LEU A 381 13.63 -2.37 -11.06
N LEU A 382 13.72 -3.57 -10.51
CA LEU A 382 14.99 -4.15 -10.03
C LEU A 382 15.65 -5.04 -11.07
N GLU A 383 14.87 -5.91 -11.71
CA GLU A 383 15.35 -6.87 -12.70
C GLU A 383 14.24 -7.17 -13.71
N SER A 384 14.61 -7.43 -14.96
CA SER A 384 13.70 -8.00 -15.93
C SER A 384 14.40 -8.85 -16.99
N ARG A 385 13.66 -9.81 -17.54
CA ARG A 385 14.16 -10.74 -18.57
C ARG A 385 13.02 -11.38 -19.36
N VAL A 386 13.33 -11.74 -20.61
CA VAL A 386 12.50 -12.67 -21.38
C VAL A 386 12.81 -14.08 -20.89
N VAL A 387 11.81 -14.78 -20.38
CA VAL A 387 11.92 -16.16 -19.89
C VAL A 387 11.84 -17.14 -21.07
N GLU A 388 10.91 -16.90 -21.99
CA GLU A 388 10.71 -17.73 -23.17
C GLU A 388 10.09 -16.92 -24.32
N THR A 389 10.57 -17.13 -25.55
CA THR A 389 9.99 -16.55 -26.76
C THR A 389 9.10 -17.59 -27.45
N LEU A 390 7.80 -17.32 -27.51
CA LEU A 390 6.79 -18.26 -28.03
C LEU A 390 6.40 -18.00 -29.49
N GLY A 391 6.86 -16.88 -30.05
CA GLY A 391 6.67 -16.46 -31.43
C GLY A 391 7.22 -15.05 -31.67
N ASN A 392 7.02 -14.52 -32.88
CA ASN A 392 7.57 -13.21 -33.27
C ASN A 392 7.01 -12.04 -32.44
N GLN A 393 5.78 -12.19 -31.95
CA GLN A 393 5.06 -11.16 -31.19
C GLN A 393 4.49 -11.68 -29.86
N THR A 394 5.06 -12.78 -29.33
CA THR A 394 4.57 -13.40 -28.10
C THR A 394 5.73 -13.94 -27.28
N GLU A 395 5.76 -13.60 -26.00
CA GLU A 395 6.80 -14.07 -25.08
C GLU A 395 6.26 -14.18 -23.65
N ILE A 396 6.99 -14.93 -22.81
CA ILE A 396 6.86 -14.91 -21.36
C ILE A 396 7.95 -14.01 -20.83
N TYR A 397 7.54 -12.97 -20.10
CA TYR A 397 8.44 -11.96 -19.55
C TYR A 397 8.32 -11.95 -18.03
N GLN A 398 9.47 -11.97 -17.36
CA GLN A 398 9.56 -11.84 -15.91
C GLN A 398 10.17 -10.49 -15.56
N TYR A 399 9.57 -9.79 -14.61
CA TYR A 399 10.15 -8.58 -14.02
C TYR A 399 9.84 -8.49 -12.54
N VAL A 400 10.77 -7.88 -11.79
CA VAL A 400 10.70 -7.72 -10.34
C VAL A 400 10.66 -6.24 -10.02
N GLN A 401 9.62 -5.83 -9.31
CA GLN A 401 9.47 -4.47 -8.80
C GLN A 401 9.79 -4.42 -7.31
N ASN A 402 10.44 -3.32 -6.92
CA ASN A 402 10.67 -2.99 -5.54
C ASN A 402 9.35 -2.67 -4.83
N SER A 403 9.39 -2.67 -3.50
CA SER A 403 8.30 -2.18 -2.66
C SER A 403 8.90 -1.36 -1.54
N MET A 404 8.08 -0.59 -0.83
CA MET A 404 8.54 0.17 0.32
C MET A 404 9.26 -0.79 1.31
N ALA A 405 10.52 -0.54 1.62
CA ALA A 405 11.27 -1.41 2.53
C ALA A 405 10.58 -1.43 3.92
N PRO A 406 10.57 -2.58 4.63
CA PRO A 406 11.14 -3.88 4.30
C PRO A 406 10.12 -4.85 3.68
N HIS A 407 9.07 -4.35 3.02
CA HIS A 407 8.08 -5.21 2.36
C HIS A 407 8.73 -5.99 1.22
N PRO A 408 8.27 -7.24 0.97
CA PRO A 408 8.87 -8.06 -0.08
C PRO A 408 8.64 -7.43 -1.45
N THR A 409 9.57 -7.68 -2.37
CA THR A 409 9.45 -7.33 -3.78
C THR A 409 8.24 -7.99 -4.44
N ARG A 410 7.81 -7.43 -5.57
CA ARG A 410 6.73 -7.96 -6.39
C ARG A 410 7.30 -8.61 -7.64
N ASP A 411 7.07 -9.91 -7.77
CA ASP A 411 7.55 -10.73 -8.87
C ASP A 411 6.41 -10.96 -9.86
N HIS A 412 6.60 -10.53 -11.09
CA HIS A 412 5.61 -10.61 -12.17
C HIS A 412 6.13 -11.56 -13.24
N VAL A 413 5.32 -12.56 -13.58
CA VAL A 413 5.56 -13.44 -14.73
C VAL A 413 4.35 -13.33 -15.62
N VAL A 414 4.53 -12.75 -16.81
CA VAL A 414 3.44 -12.33 -17.70
C VAL A 414 3.65 -12.94 -19.07
N LEU A 415 2.68 -13.74 -19.52
CA LEU A 415 2.52 -14.08 -20.93
C LEU A 415 1.99 -12.83 -21.63
N ARG A 416 2.74 -12.31 -22.58
CA ARG A 416 2.38 -11.08 -23.32
C ARG A 416 2.48 -11.28 -24.82
N THR A 417 1.53 -10.68 -25.53
CA THR A 417 1.53 -10.58 -26.99
C THR A 417 1.28 -9.14 -27.42
N TRP A 418 1.74 -8.76 -28.60
CA TRP A 418 1.53 -7.42 -29.14
C TRP A 418 1.19 -7.45 -30.62
N ALA A 419 0.58 -6.38 -31.10
CA ALA A 419 0.32 -6.16 -32.52
C ALA A 419 0.67 -4.72 -32.90
N THR A 420 1.30 -4.58 -34.06
CA THR A 420 1.51 -3.32 -34.78
C THR A 420 0.49 -3.21 -35.91
N ASP A 421 0.42 -2.05 -36.56
CA ASP A 421 -0.36 -1.87 -37.80
C ASP A 421 -1.85 -2.18 -37.68
N LEU A 422 -2.43 -2.01 -36.48
CA LEU A 422 -3.87 -2.15 -36.28
C LEU A 422 -4.63 -1.03 -37.01
N PRO A 423 -5.95 -1.18 -37.22
CA PRO A 423 -6.74 -0.17 -37.93
C PRO A 423 -6.47 1.25 -37.43
N LYS A 424 -6.21 2.17 -38.38
CA LYS A 424 -5.79 3.56 -38.13
C LYS A 424 -4.37 3.73 -37.57
N GLY A 425 -3.47 2.76 -37.78
CA GLY A 425 -2.07 2.84 -37.33
C GLY A 425 -1.91 2.65 -35.82
N ALA A 426 -2.84 1.95 -35.17
CA ALA A 426 -2.78 1.70 -33.75
C ALA A 426 -1.84 0.53 -33.42
N CYS A 427 -1.38 0.49 -32.17
CA CYS A 427 -0.63 -0.63 -31.60
C CYS A 427 -1.36 -1.14 -30.36
N ALA A 428 -1.17 -2.41 -30.04
CA ALA A 428 -1.74 -2.99 -28.82
C ALA A 428 -0.82 -4.01 -28.17
N ILE A 429 -0.92 -4.12 -26.84
CA ILE A 429 -0.30 -5.18 -26.03
C ILE A 429 -1.42 -5.82 -25.20
N PHE A 430 -1.43 -7.15 -25.13
CA PHE A 430 -2.23 -7.92 -24.19
C PHE A 430 -1.31 -8.79 -23.34
N GLY A 431 -1.55 -8.84 -22.04
CA GLY A 431 -0.82 -9.68 -21.11
C GLY A 431 -1.68 -10.23 -19.98
N THR A 432 -1.28 -11.41 -19.50
CA THR A 432 -1.85 -12.07 -18.32
C THR A 432 -0.75 -12.83 -17.57
N SER A 433 -0.91 -13.03 -16.27
CA SER A 433 0.05 -13.80 -15.49
C SER A 433 -0.04 -15.29 -15.79
N VAL A 434 1.11 -15.96 -15.81
CA VAL A 434 1.22 -17.41 -15.94
C VAL A 434 2.16 -17.99 -14.90
N ASP A 435 1.88 -19.19 -14.44
CA ASP A 435 2.84 -20.02 -13.72
C ASP A 435 3.73 -20.77 -14.73
N HIS A 436 5.04 -20.59 -14.61
CA HIS A 436 6.01 -21.09 -15.58
C HIS A 436 7.27 -21.60 -14.89
N ASN A 437 7.65 -22.84 -15.19
CA ASN A 437 8.78 -23.51 -14.54
C ASN A 437 10.13 -22.80 -14.75
N GLY A 438 10.29 -22.07 -15.87
CA GLY A 438 11.49 -21.29 -16.16
C GLY A 438 11.64 -20.01 -15.32
N ALA A 439 10.61 -19.61 -14.55
CA ALA A 439 10.58 -18.36 -13.81
C ALA A 439 10.64 -18.59 -12.29
N ALA A 440 11.87 -18.67 -11.76
CA ALA A 440 12.12 -18.77 -10.32
C ALA A 440 11.45 -17.62 -9.54
N LEU A 441 10.97 -17.91 -8.33
CA LEU A 441 10.28 -16.94 -7.47
C LEU A 441 11.29 -15.95 -6.85
N MET A 442 11.13 -14.66 -7.14
CA MET A 442 12.04 -13.58 -6.69
C MET A 442 11.37 -12.57 -5.77
N GLY A 443 10.33 -12.99 -5.05
CA GLY A 443 9.53 -12.14 -4.17
C GLY A 443 8.14 -12.71 -3.93
N VAL A 444 7.14 -11.83 -3.92
CA VAL A 444 5.72 -12.23 -3.90
C VAL A 444 5.17 -12.23 -5.32
N ARG A 445 4.68 -13.38 -5.78
CA ARG A 445 4.10 -13.55 -7.12
C ARG A 445 2.79 -12.78 -7.25
N VAL A 446 2.81 -11.73 -8.05
CA VAL A 446 1.62 -10.96 -8.44
C VAL A 446 0.79 -11.76 -9.44
N ASN A 447 -0.53 -11.61 -9.38
CA ASN A 447 -1.43 -12.19 -10.37
C ASN A 447 -2.07 -11.08 -11.21
N VAL A 448 -1.54 -10.86 -12.40
CA VAL A 448 -2.07 -9.94 -13.42
C VAL A 448 -3.17 -10.69 -14.17
N LEU A 449 -4.45 -10.46 -13.83
CA LEU A 449 -5.55 -11.13 -14.52
C LEU A 449 -5.62 -10.62 -15.96
N THR A 450 -5.56 -9.30 -16.13
CA THR A 450 -5.49 -8.65 -17.43
C THR A 450 -4.61 -7.40 -17.36
N SER A 451 -3.73 -7.23 -18.34
CA SER A 451 -2.97 -6.01 -18.60
C SER A 451 -3.02 -5.73 -20.10
N ARG A 452 -3.55 -4.56 -20.48
CA ARG A 452 -3.86 -4.23 -21.88
C ARG A 452 -3.45 -2.80 -22.16
N TYR A 453 -2.61 -2.60 -23.17
CA TYR A 453 -2.26 -1.28 -23.68
C TYR A 453 -2.84 -1.13 -25.07
N PHE A 454 -3.56 -0.04 -25.32
CA PHE A 454 -4.02 0.36 -26.64
C PHE A 454 -3.48 1.74 -26.95
N ILE A 455 -2.77 1.86 -28.07
CA ILE A 455 -2.01 3.04 -28.45
C ILE A 455 -2.50 3.49 -29.80
N GLU A 456 -3.19 4.64 -29.87
CA GLU A 456 -3.74 5.16 -31.12
C GLU A 456 -3.10 6.51 -31.48
N PRO A 457 -2.90 6.80 -32.78
CA PRO A 457 -2.43 8.12 -33.21
C PRO A 457 -3.38 9.23 -32.74
N TYR A 458 -2.81 10.32 -32.23
CA TYR A 458 -3.55 11.49 -31.75
C TYR A 458 -2.88 12.79 -32.21
N GLY A 459 -3.15 13.19 -33.46
CA GLY A 459 -2.48 14.35 -34.07
C GLY A 459 -1.10 14.02 -34.66
N SER A 460 -0.29 15.04 -34.93
CA SER A 460 1.05 14.85 -35.50
C SER A 460 2.05 14.40 -34.44
N ASN A 461 2.69 13.25 -34.66
CA ASN A 461 3.70 12.64 -33.80
C ASN A 461 3.33 12.53 -32.31
N LYS A 462 2.07 12.18 -32.04
CA LYS A 462 1.51 12.02 -30.71
C LYS A 462 0.61 10.80 -30.68
N SER A 463 0.52 10.19 -29.52
CA SER A 463 -0.31 9.00 -29.29
C SER A 463 -1.22 9.20 -28.08
N ARG A 464 -2.41 8.65 -28.15
CA ARG A 464 -3.25 8.44 -26.98
C ARG A 464 -3.00 7.03 -26.46
N LEU A 465 -2.41 6.94 -25.27
CA LEU A 465 -2.13 5.70 -24.58
C LEU A 465 -3.30 5.39 -23.63
N THR A 466 -3.98 4.27 -23.86
CA THR A 466 -5.00 3.74 -22.94
C THR A 466 -4.49 2.44 -22.32
N TYR A 467 -4.36 2.43 -21.00
CA TYR A 467 -3.98 1.28 -20.21
C TYR A 467 -5.18 0.75 -19.43
N THR A 468 -5.54 -0.51 -19.66
CA THR A 468 -6.60 -1.21 -18.93
C THR A 468 -5.99 -2.37 -18.16
N CYS A 469 -6.22 -2.41 -16.85
CA CYS A 469 -5.56 -3.37 -15.95
C CYS A 469 -6.49 -3.91 -14.86
N ARG A 470 -6.25 -5.16 -14.48
CA ARG A 470 -6.85 -5.83 -13.33
C ARG A 470 -5.86 -6.81 -12.74
N THR A 471 -5.38 -6.50 -11.54
CA THR A 471 -4.25 -7.21 -10.92
C THR A 471 -4.49 -7.44 -9.43
N ASP A 472 -4.20 -8.64 -8.95
CA ASP A 472 -4.04 -8.94 -7.52
C ASP A 472 -2.56 -8.79 -7.13
N CYS A 473 -2.24 -7.64 -6.54
CA CYS A 473 -0.92 -7.26 -6.02
C CYS A 473 -0.50 -8.03 -4.76
N ARG A 474 -1.37 -8.90 -4.22
CA ARG A 474 -1.22 -9.65 -2.97
C ARG A 474 -1.16 -8.78 -1.71
N GLY A 475 -1.72 -9.31 -0.62
CA GLY A 475 -1.64 -8.71 0.71
C GLY A 475 -2.43 -7.41 0.89
N ARG A 476 -3.38 -7.11 0.00
CA ARG A 476 -4.27 -5.94 0.04
C ARG A 476 -5.73 -6.35 0.17
N PHE A 477 -6.54 -5.55 0.85
CA PHE A 477 -7.97 -5.77 0.94
C PHE A 477 -8.71 -5.29 -0.33
N PRO A 478 -9.90 -5.84 -0.64
CA PRO A 478 -10.74 -5.40 -1.76
C PRO A 478 -10.92 -3.88 -1.85
N GLU A 479 -11.04 -3.24 -0.71
CA GLU A 479 -11.31 -1.82 -0.61
C GLU A 479 -10.17 -0.94 -1.16
N TRP A 480 -8.91 -1.36 -0.98
CA TRP A 480 -7.76 -0.66 -1.57
C TRP A 480 -7.73 -0.80 -3.09
N TYR A 481 -8.07 -1.97 -3.63
CA TYR A 481 -8.22 -2.15 -5.08
C TYR A 481 -9.34 -1.27 -5.66
N ASN A 482 -10.40 -1.04 -4.89
CA ASN A 482 -11.54 -0.22 -5.31
C ASN A 482 -11.29 1.29 -5.24
N LYS A 483 -10.27 1.74 -4.53
CA LYS A 483 -10.04 3.17 -4.25
C LYS A 483 -8.67 3.68 -4.66
N MET A 484 -7.63 2.88 -4.46
CA MET A 484 -6.24 3.31 -4.57
C MET A 484 -5.54 2.74 -5.80
N PHE A 485 -5.80 1.48 -6.15
CA PHE A 485 -5.09 0.80 -7.25
C PHE A 485 -5.19 1.53 -8.59
N GLY A 486 -6.33 2.16 -8.90
CA GLY A 486 -6.48 2.97 -10.10
C GLY A 486 -5.50 4.13 -10.21
N HIS A 487 -5.12 4.74 -9.08
CA HIS A 487 -4.12 5.80 -9.07
C HIS A 487 -2.71 5.26 -9.36
N THR A 488 -2.39 4.04 -8.94
CA THR A 488 -1.16 3.36 -9.36
C THR A 488 -1.12 3.15 -10.87
N CYS A 489 -2.24 2.76 -11.50
CA CYS A 489 -2.35 2.64 -12.95
C CYS A 489 -2.19 3.99 -13.66
N ALA A 490 -2.73 5.07 -13.09
CA ALA A 490 -2.57 6.43 -13.62
C ALA A 490 -1.11 6.90 -13.56
N ALA A 491 -0.45 6.71 -12.41
CA ALA A 491 0.95 7.06 -12.23
C ALA A 491 1.86 6.28 -13.21
N GLU A 492 1.56 5.02 -13.50
CA GLU A 492 2.30 4.23 -14.49
C GLU A 492 2.26 4.86 -15.90
N VAL A 493 1.07 5.21 -16.40
CA VAL A 493 0.96 5.84 -17.74
C VAL A 493 1.57 7.24 -17.76
N VAL A 494 1.54 7.97 -16.64
CA VAL A 494 2.25 9.25 -16.50
C VAL A 494 3.75 9.07 -16.61
N ARG A 495 4.35 8.10 -15.89
CA ARG A 495 5.79 7.84 -16.00
C ARG A 495 6.18 7.41 -17.41
N ILE A 496 5.35 6.60 -18.08
CA ILE A 496 5.57 6.24 -19.49
C ILE A 496 5.59 7.51 -20.35
N ARG A 497 4.61 8.42 -20.22
CA ARG A 497 4.60 9.71 -20.94
C ARG A 497 5.86 10.52 -20.65
N ASP A 498 6.18 10.71 -19.37
CA ASP A 498 7.26 11.62 -18.94
C ASP A 498 8.65 11.10 -19.33
N SER A 499 8.80 9.79 -19.53
CA SER A 499 10.04 9.20 -20.05
C SER A 499 10.37 9.61 -21.50
N PHE A 500 9.42 10.19 -22.25
CA PHE A 500 9.67 10.80 -23.57
C PHE A 500 10.11 12.27 -23.48
N SER A 501 9.74 12.97 -22.40
CA SER A 501 10.12 14.38 -22.19
C SER A 501 11.56 14.53 -21.74
N SER A 502 12.13 13.52 -21.06
CA SER A 502 13.52 13.53 -20.59
C SER A 502 14.58 13.35 -21.71
N GLN A 503 14.16 13.30 -22.98
CA GLN A 503 15.08 13.24 -24.12
C GLN A 503 15.56 14.61 -24.61
N SER A 504 15.05 15.73 -24.09
CA SER A 504 15.46 17.08 -24.53
C SER A 504 16.57 17.75 -23.69
N GLU A 505 17.18 17.05 -22.72
CA GLU A 505 18.24 17.62 -21.85
C GLU A 505 19.55 16.80 -21.85
N LYS A 506 19.96 16.21 -22.99
CA LYS A 506 21.30 15.63 -23.14
C LYS A 506 22.09 16.26 -24.27
#